data_AF-A0A543F386-F1
#
_entry.id   AF-A0A543F386-F1
#
_cell.length_a   1.000
_cell.length_b   1.000
_cell.length_c   1.000
_cell.angle_alpha   90.00
_cell.angle_beta   90.00
_cell.angle_gamma   90.00
#
_symmetry.space_group_name_H-M   'P 1'
#
loop_
_entity.id
_entity.type
_entity.pdbx_description
1 polymer ?
#
loop_
_entity_poly.entity_id
_entity_poly.type
_entity_poly.pdbx_seq_one_letter_code
_entity_poly.pdbx_strand_id
1 'polypeptide(L)'
;MNDDGAGSGAPEGDAADSALVDAATFAGVPDEFQRLWTPHRMAYIQAGPEVLRKECPFCEAPRKSDEDGLIVFRGRTAYALLNLFPYNSGHLLVCPYRHIATYDQATDEEVAEIGALTQQGMRVLRQVSRCDGFNIGMNQGHVAGAGVDEHLHQHIVPRWASDANFFPIIAKTKALPQLLGDVRRAIADAWNV
;
A
#
# COMPACT_ATOMS: atom_id res chain seq x y z
N MET A 1 12.37 -73.37 23.27
CA MET A 1 13.81 -73.58 22.98
C MET A 1 14.07 -72.79 21.71
N ASN A 2 14.30 -71.47 21.85
CA ASN A 2 15.61 -70.82 22.14
C ASN A 2 16.49 -70.90 20.87
N ASP A 3 16.60 -69.78 20.13
CA ASP A 3 17.72 -68.80 20.15
C ASP A 3 18.79 -69.25 19.12
N ASP A 4 19.44 -68.45 18.27
CA ASP A 4 19.91 -67.05 18.24
C ASP A 4 19.97 -66.64 16.73
N GLY A 5 19.90 -65.39 16.25
CA GLY A 5 20.51 -64.15 16.73
C GLY A 5 21.46 -63.60 15.63
N ALA A 6 21.07 -62.52 14.96
CA ALA A 6 21.98 -61.60 14.28
C ALA A 6 21.29 -60.24 14.12
N GLY A 7 21.56 -59.35 15.08
CA GLY A 7 21.14 -57.96 15.06
C GLY A 7 22.17 -57.05 14.39
N SER A 8 21.68 -55.98 13.77
CA SER A 8 22.40 -54.71 13.62
C SER A 8 21.37 -53.59 13.53
N GLY A 9 21.17 -52.85 14.62
CA GLY A 9 20.21 -51.76 14.68
C GLY A 9 20.58 -50.77 15.76
N ALA A 10 21.22 -49.69 15.36
CA ALA A 10 21.27 -48.37 16.00
C ALA A 10 22.03 -47.43 15.02
N PRO A 11 21.79 -46.10 15.00
CA PRO A 11 21.40 -45.31 16.16
C PRO A 11 20.38 -44.16 15.91
N GLU A 12 20.02 -43.50 17.02
CA GLU A 12 19.73 -42.06 17.20
C GLU A 12 18.53 -41.47 16.40
N GLY A 13 17.50 -40.91 17.04
CA GLY A 13 17.56 -39.84 18.01
C GLY A 13 17.45 -38.52 17.26
N ASP A 14 16.23 -37.96 17.14
CA ASP A 14 16.11 -36.58 16.67
C ASP A 14 14.90 -35.84 17.22
N ALA A 15 15.14 -34.55 17.37
CA ALA A 15 14.41 -33.54 18.09
C ALA A 15 13.01 -33.25 17.55
N ALA A 16 12.22 -32.60 18.40
CA ALA A 16 10.93 -32.00 18.06
C ALA A 16 11.07 -31.06 16.86
N ASP A 17 10.37 -31.36 15.76
CA ASP A 17 10.27 -30.48 14.61
C ASP A 17 8.89 -29.81 14.58
N SER A 18 8.89 -28.49 14.75
CA SER A 18 7.71 -27.65 14.58
C SER A 18 7.32 -27.68 13.11
N ALA A 19 6.30 -28.45 12.76
CA ALA A 19 5.83 -28.53 11.39
C ALA A 19 5.40 -27.14 10.89
N LEU A 20 6.25 -26.54 10.05
CA LEU A 20 5.93 -25.38 9.25
C LEU A 20 4.77 -25.76 8.34
N VAL A 21 3.59 -25.19 8.60
CA VAL A 21 2.42 -25.40 7.75
C VAL A 21 2.63 -24.62 6.45
N ASP A 22 2.68 -25.35 5.33
CA ASP A 22 2.83 -24.79 4.00
C ASP A 22 1.67 -23.83 3.68
N ALA A 23 2.02 -22.59 3.34
CA ALA A 23 1.08 -21.53 2.95
C ALA A 23 0.22 -21.93 1.73
N ALA A 24 0.61 -22.95 0.97
CA ALA A 24 -0.18 -23.52 -0.12
C ALA A 24 -1.50 -24.19 0.32
N THR A 25 -1.71 -24.44 1.62
CA THR A 25 -2.91 -25.14 2.13
C THR A 25 -4.11 -24.24 2.43
N PHE A 26 -3.99 -22.92 2.31
CA PHE A 26 -5.14 -22.01 2.46
C PHE A 26 -5.92 -21.90 1.14
N ALA A 27 -7.21 -22.25 1.19
CA ALA A 27 -8.13 -22.27 0.06
C ALA A 27 -8.31 -20.86 -0.54
N GLY A 28 -7.53 -20.54 -1.57
CA GLY A 28 -7.81 -19.45 -2.50
C GLY A 28 -8.85 -19.89 -3.52
N VAL A 29 -10.00 -19.21 -3.58
CA VAL A 29 -10.95 -19.38 -4.68
C VAL A 29 -10.25 -18.92 -5.98
N PRO A 30 -10.20 -19.75 -7.05
CA PRO A 30 -9.50 -19.37 -8.26
C PRO A 30 -10.25 -18.24 -9.00
N ASP A 31 -9.70 -17.04 -8.97
CA ASP A 31 -9.86 -16.07 -10.05
C ASP A 31 -8.72 -16.34 -11.05
N GLU A 32 -9.00 -16.28 -12.35
CA GLU A 32 -8.12 -16.68 -13.47
C GLU A 32 -6.78 -15.89 -13.54
N PHE A 33 -6.53 -15.00 -12.58
CA PHE A 33 -5.41 -14.08 -12.56
C PHE A 33 -4.40 -14.25 -11.43
N GLN A 34 -4.60 -15.16 -10.46
CA GLN A 34 -3.66 -15.49 -9.35
C GLN A 34 -2.70 -14.34 -8.98
N ARG A 35 -3.27 -13.17 -8.67
CA ARG A 35 -2.49 -11.98 -8.32
C ARG A 35 -2.06 -12.14 -6.87
N LEU A 36 -0.76 -12.29 -6.63
CA LEU A 36 -0.19 -12.25 -5.27
C LEU A 36 -0.29 -10.82 -4.76
N TRP A 37 -1.38 -10.56 -4.07
CA TRP A 37 -1.63 -9.27 -3.45
C TRP A 37 -0.93 -9.18 -2.09
N THR A 38 -0.57 -7.98 -1.67
CA THR A 38 -0.19 -7.74 -0.26
C THR A 38 -1.34 -8.20 0.66
N PRO A 39 -1.08 -8.76 1.85
CA PRO A 39 -2.13 -9.30 2.74
C PRO A 39 -3.29 -8.33 3.01
N HIS A 40 -3.00 -7.04 3.11
CA HIS A 40 -4.00 -5.98 3.28
C HIS A 40 -4.96 -5.85 2.07
N ARG A 41 -4.50 -6.17 0.87
CA ARG A 41 -5.33 -6.14 -0.34
C ARG A 41 -6.20 -7.38 -0.47
N MET A 42 -5.75 -8.52 0.08
CA MET A 42 -6.62 -9.69 0.22
C MET A 42 -7.77 -9.38 1.19
N ALA A 43 -7.50 -8.71 2.32
CA ALA A 43 -8.54 -8.25 3.23
C ALA A 43 -9.52 -7.26 2.55
N TYR A 44 -9.03 -6.35 1.69
CA TYR A 44 -9.87 -5.44 0.87
C TYR A 44 -10.78 -6.21 -0.10
N ILE A 45 -10.25 -7.19 -0.81
CA ILE A 45 -11.01 -8.00 -1.78
C ILE A 45 -12.03 -8.89 -1.04
N GLN A 46 -11.65 -9.44 0.12
CA GLN A 46 -12.50 -10.29 0.95
C GLN A 46 -13.61 -9.51 1.67
N ALA A 47 -13.35 -8.27 2.10
CA ALA A 47 -14.37 -7.39 2.66
C ALA A 47 -15.41 -6.94 1.62
N GLY A 48 -15.05 -6.99 0.34
CA GLY A 48 -15.90 -6.58 -0.77
C GLY A 48 -16.00 -5.05 -0.91
N PRO A 49 -16.16 -4.53 -2.14
CA PRO A 49 -16.24 -3.09 -2.40
C PRO A 49 -17.45 -2.42 -1.71
N GLU A 50 -18.48 -3.18 -1.32
CA GLU A 50 -19.67 -2.66 -0.64
C GLU A 50 -19.43 -2.20 0.81
N VAL A 51 -18.47 -2.80 1.53
CA VAL A 51 -18.21 -2.43 2.94
C VAL A 51 -17.56 -1.05 3.02
N LEU A 52 -16.72 -0.70 2.05
CA LEU A 52 -16.06 0.61 1.97
C LEU A 52 -16.96 1.71 1.37
N ARG A 53 -18.07 1.34 0.72
CA ARG A 53 -19.11 2.30 0.34
C ARG A 53 -19.88 2.87 1.53
N LYS A 54 -19.83 2.21 2.70
CA LYS A 54 -20.53 2.71 3.90
C LYS A 54 -19.74 3.76 4.68
N GLU A 55 -18.41 3.69 4.66
CA GLU A 55 -17.54 4.63 5.38
C GLU A 55 -16.32 5.00 4.52
N CYS A 56 -16.24 6.26 4.10
CA CYS A 56 -15.14 6.73 3.25
C CYS A 56 -13.80 6.66 4.01
N PRO A 57 -12.80 5.92 3.52
CA PRO A 57 -11.52 5.76 4.21
C PRO A 57 -10.76 7.09 4.35
N PHE A 58 -10.97 8.04 3.44
CA PHE A 58 -10.36 9.36 3.49
C PHE A 58 -11.07 10.31 4.49
N CYS A 59 -12.35 10.10 4.79
CA CYS A 59 -12.99 10.79 5.91
C CYS A 59 -12.56 10.22 7.26
N GLU A 60 -12.31 8.91 7.32
CA GLU A 60 -11.89 8.24 8.55
C GLU A 60 -10.42 8.47 8.90
N ALA A 61 -9.50 8.52 7.92
CA ALA A 61 -8.07 8.66 8.18
C ALA A 61 -7.72 9.87 9.08
N PRO A 62 -8.26 11.08 8.86
CA PRO A 62 -8.02 12.22 9.75
C PRO A 62 -8.54 12.05 11.19
N ARG A 63 -9.47 11.12 11.45
CA ARG A 63 -10.01 10.82 12.79
C ARG A 63 -9.12 9.88 13.59
N LYS A 64 -8.14 9.25 12.95
CA LYS A 64 -7.18 8.32 13.55
C LYS A 64 -5.87 9.04 13.90
N SER A 65 -4.98 8.31 14.60
CA SER A 65 -3.58 8.69 14.72
C SER A 65 -2.92 8.78 13.34
N ASP A 66 -1.80 9.50 13.23
CA ASP A 66 -1.09 9.63 11.96
C ASP A 66 -0.52 8.29 11.49
N GLU A 67 -0.09 7.45 12.42
CA GLU A 67 0.35 6.07 12.17
C GLU A 67 -0.77 5.21 11.58
N ASP A 68 -1.93 5.17 12.23
CA ASP A 68 -3.06 4.31 11.82
C ASP A 68 -3.75 4.82 10.55
N GLY A 69 -3.76 6.14 10.35
CA GLY A 69 -4.27 6.79 9.14
C GLY A 69 -3.25 6.85 8.00
N LEU A 70 -2.01 6.43 8.24
CA LEU A 70 -0.87 6.56 7.32
C LEU A 70 -0.61 8.01 6.86
N ILE A 71 -1.02 8.97 7.68
CA ILE A 71 -0.88 10.41 7.41
C ILE A 71 0.58 10.78 7.59
N VAL A 72 1.11 11.54 6.62
CA VAL A 72 2.47 12.10 6.68
C VAL A 72 2.45 13.59 7.00
N PHE A 73 1.34 14.27 6.68
CA PHE A 73 1.18 15.69 6.98
C PHE A 73 -0.29 16.11 7.01
N ARG A 74 -0.61 17.05 7.90
CA ARG A 74 -1.94 17.67 8.04
C ARG A 74 -1.84 19.15 7.71
N GLY A 75 -2.46 19.56 6.60
CA GLY A 75 -2.67 20.97 6.26
C GLY A 75 -3.96 21.52 6.85
N ARG A 76 -4.44 22.64 6.30
CA ARG A 76 -5.62 23.38 6.74
C ARG A 76 -6.93 22.87 6.14
N THR A 77 -6.95 22.67 4.83
CA THR A 77 -8.06 22.24 3.97
C THR A 77 -7.79 20.89 3.30
N ALA A 78 -6.52 20.50 3.18
CA ALA A 78 -6.07 19.21 2.66
C ALA A 78 -4.99 18.58 3.54
N TYR A 79 -4.75 17.29 3.33
CA TYR A 79 -3.74 16.51 4.03
C TYR A 79 -3.07 15.50 3.08
N ALA A 80 -1.93 14.97 3.48
CA ALA A 80 -1.17 13.99 2.72
C ALA A 80 -1.00 12.69 3.51
N LEU A 81 -1.17 11.56 2.84
CA LEU A 81 -1.07 10.22 3.40
C LEU A 81 -0.46 9.24 2.41
N LEU A 82 0.05 8.10 2.88
CA LEU A 82 0.48 7.03 2.00
C LEU A 82 -0.70 6.24 1.46
N ASN A 83 -0.58 5.80 0.20
CA ASN A 83 -1.49 4.81 -0.35
C ASN A 83 -1.21 3.44 0.29
N LEU A 84 -2.25 2.80 0.82
CA LEU A 84 -2.17 1.45 1.38
C LEU A 84 -1.76 0.39 0.35
N PHE A 85 -2.05 0.64 -0.93
CA PHE A 85 -1.70 -0.22 -2.07
C PHE A 85 -0.80 0.54 -3.06
N PRO A 86 0.46 0.79 -2.68
CA PRO A 86 1.31 1.71 -3.43
C PRO A 86 1.79 1.10 -4.75
N TYR A 87 1.86 1.90 -5.83
CA TYR A 87 2.50 1.49 -7.08
C TYR A 87 4.02 1.35 -6.92
N ASN A 88 4.60 2.24 -6.10
CA ASN A 88 6.02 2.29 -5.72
C ASN A 88 6.12 2.74 -4.25
N SER A 89 7.20 2.39 -3.56
CA SER A 89 7.47 2.90 -2.23
C SER A 89 7.40 4.44 -2.22
N GLY A 90 6.68 5.01 -1.26
CA GLY A 90 6.44 6.45 -1.20
C GLY A 90 5.29 6.97 -2.07
N HIS A 91 4.42 6.09 -2.62
CA HIS A 91 3.18 6.53 -3.28
C HIS A 91 2.29 7.30 -2.28
N LEU A 92 2.26 8.61 -2.43
CA LEU A 92 1.44 9.51 -1.62
C LEU A 92 0.12 9.83 -2.31
N LEU A 93 -0.87 10.15 -1.49
CA LEU A 93 -2.13 10.76 -1.86
C LEU A 93 -2.22 12.12 -1.17
N VAL A 94 -2.80 13.10 -1.86
CA VAL A 94 -3.23 14.37 -1.27
C VAL A 94 -4.74 14.47 -1.41
N CYS A 95 -5.43 14.64 -0.28
CA CYS A 95 -6.88 14.63 -0.22
C CYS A 95 -7.39 15.90 0.50
N PRO A 96 -8.48 16.54 0.06
CA PRO A 96 -9.18 17.52 0.88
C PRO A 96 -9.80 16.83 2.10
N TYR A 97 -9.99 17.55 3.19
CA TYR A 97 -10.76 17.04 4.33
C TYR A 97 -12.25 16.91 4.00
N ARG A 98 -12.76 17.81 3.15
CA ARG A 98 -14.15 17.79 2.70
C ARG A 98 -14.39 16.61 1.76
N HIS A 99 -15.51 15.93 1.96
CA HIS A 99 -15.93 14.81 1.11
C HIS A 99 -16.52 15.36 -0.20
N ILE A 100 -15.69 15.44 -1.24
CA ILE A 100 -16.08 15.79 -2.60
C ILE A 100 -15.60 14.74 -3.57
N ALA A 101 -16.41 14.40 -4.57
CA ALA A 101 -16.08 13.34 -5.50
C ALA A 101 -15.02 13.78 -6.52
N THR A 102 -15.21 14.99 -7.06
CA THR A 102 -14.47 15.42 -8.24
C THR A 102 -13.74 16.74 -8.06
N TYR A 103 -12.69 16.93 -8.86
CA TYR A 103 -11.80 18.09 -8.73
C TYR A 103 -12.50 19.43 -8.99
N ASP A 104 -13.51 19.45 -9.87
CA ASP A 104 -14.33 20.63 -10.16
C ASP A 104 -15.21 21.07 -8.99
N GLN A 105 -15.37 20.24 -7.95
CA GLN A 105 -16.11 20.58 -6.74
C GLN A 105 -15.23 21.24 -5.68
N ALA A 106 -13.90 21.24 -5.84
CA ALA A 106 -12.96 21.82 -4.89
C ALA A 106 -13.06 23.35 -4.86
N THR A 107 -12.87 23.96 -3.68
CA THR A 107 -12.77 25.43 -3.57
C THR A 107 -11.39 25.90 -4.03
N ASP A 108 -11.24 27.20 -4.30
CA ASP A 108 -9.95 27.79 -4.69
C ASP A 108 -8.88 27.56 -3.61
N GLU A 109 -9.25 27.62 -2.33
CA GLU A 109 -8.34 27.34 -1.21
C GLU A 109 -7.90 25.87 -1.17
N GLU A 110 -8.83 24.93 -1.38
CA GLU A 110 -8.54 23.49 -1.45
C GLU A 110 -7.62 23.19 -2.63
N VAL A 111 -7.89 23.77 -3.81
CA VAL A 111 -7.05 23.65 -5.00
C VAL A 111 -5.63 24.16 -4.74
N ALA A 112 -5.52 25.35 -4.14
CA ALA A 112 -4.23 25.95 -3.82
C ALA A 112 -3.42 25.09 -2.85
N GLU A 113 -4.05 24.57 -1.80
CA GLU A 113 -3.34 23.74 -0.82
C GLU A 113 -3.03 22.35 -1.35
N ILE A 114 -3.91 21.70 -2.11
CA ILE A 114 -3.59 20.44 -2.81
C ILE A 114 -2.35 20.62 -3.69
N GLY A 115 -2.28 21.72 -4.45
CA GLY A 115 -1.12 22.05 -5.27
C GLY A 115 0.15 22.30 -4.45
N ALA A 116 0.05 23.01 -3.32
CA ALA A 116 1.17 23.26 -2.43
C ALA A 116 1.70 21.97 -1.78
N LEU A 117 0.81 21.13 -1.25
CA LEU A 117 1.16 19.83 -0.67
C LEU A 117 1.72 18.88 -1.71
N THR A 118 1.26 18.94 -2.96
CA THR A 118 1.83 18.17 -4.06
C THR A 118 3.29 18.54 -4.31
N GLN A 119 3.59 19.84 -4.41
CA GLN A 119 4.97 20.32 -4.59
C GLN A 119 5.87 19.95 -3.39
N GLN A 120 5.35 20.07 -2.16
CA GLN A 120 6.08 19.69 -0.95
C GLN A 120 6.35 18.18 -0.92
N GLY A 121 5.34 17.35 -1.16
CA GLY A 121 5.47 15.90 -1.25
C GLY A 121 6.52 15.45 -2.27
N MET A 122 6.57 16.09 -3.45
CA MET A 122 7.62 15.82 -4.44
C MET A 122 9.04 16.14 -3.93
N ARG A 123 9.22 17.26 -3.21
CA ARG A 123 10.52 17.64 -2.64
C ARG A 123 10.97 16.63 -1.57
N VAL A 124 10.06 16.31 -0.65
CA VAL A 124 10.28 15.35 0.43
C VAL A 124 10.61 13.97 -0.13
N LEU A 125 9.81 13.47 -1.07
CA LEU A 125 10.05 12.17 -1.70
C LEU A 125 11.39 12.14 -2.43
N ARG A 126 11.78 13.20 -3.12
CA ARG A 126 13.10 13.27 -3.78
C ARG A 126 14.24 13.19 -2.75
N GLN A 127 14.10 13.86 -1.61
CA GLN A 127 15.09 13.80 -0.53
C GLN A 127 15.19 12.41 0.10
N VAL A 128 14.05 11.82 0.45
CA VAL A 128 13.99 10.55 1.19
C VAL A 128 14.33 9.35 0.32
N SER A 129 13.86 9.33 -0.92
CA SER A 129 13.90 8.14 -1.79
C SER A 129 14.88 8.24 -2.95
N ARG A 130 15.42 9.45 -3.20
CA ARG A 130 16.29 9.74 -4.36
C ARG A 130 15.67 9.30 -5.69
N CYS A 131 14.36 9.50 -5.83
CA CYS A 131 13.65 9.23 -7.08
C CYS A 131 14.05 10.19 -8.20
N ASP A 132 14.02 9.68 -9.43
CA ASP A 132 14.42 10.39 -10.64
C ASP A 132 13.27 11.24 -11.23
N GLY A 133 12.02 10.85 -10.97
CA GLY A 133 10.84 11.52 -11.51
C GLY A 133 9.56 11.22 -10.76
N PHE A 134 8.43 11.68 -11.29
CA PHE A 134 7.10 11.51 -10.69
C PHE A 134 6.02 11.30 -11.75
N ASN A 135 5.01 10.49 -11.42
CA ASN A 135 3.69 10.61 -12.02
C ASN A 135 2.73 11.27 -11.03
N ILE A 136 1.96 12.23 -11.52
CA ILE A 136 0.97 12.98 -10.76
C ILE A 136 -0.33 12.90 -11.56
N GLY A 137 -1.40 12.39 -10.95
CA GLY A 137 -2.72 12.33 -11.59
C GLY A 137 -3.86 12.06 -10.62
N MET A 138 -5.08 12.35 -11.08
CA MET A 138 -6.32 12.02 -10.39
C MET A 138 -7.20 11.22 -11.34
N ASN A 139 -7.82 10.16 -10.85
CA ASN A 139 -8.89 9.48 -11.58
C ASN A 139 -10.21 10.09 -11.13
N GLN A 140 -11.05 10.53 -12.08
CA GLN A 140 -12.29 11.27 -11.80
C GLN A 140 -13.52 10.44 -12.18
N GLY A 141 -14.22 9.92 -11.18
CA GLY A 141 -15.40 9.06 -11.31
C GLY A 141 -15.09 7.56 -11.52
N HIS A 142 -16.10 6.72 -11.29
CA HIS A 142 -15.99 5.25 -11.33
C HIS A 142 -15.32 4.72 -12.60
N VAL A 143 -15.79 5.19 -13.77
CA VAL A 143 -15.35 4.73 -15.09
C VAL A 143 -13.89 5.10 -15.37
N ALA A 144 -13.39 6.17 -14.77
CA ALA A 144 -11.99 6.58 -14.89
C ALA A 144 -11.04 5.73 -14.01
N GLY A 145 -11.55 4.74 -13.28
CA GLY A 145 -10.75 3.85 -12.44
C GLY A 145 -10.40 4.45 -11.08
N ALA A 146 -11.23 5.38 -10.56
CA ALA A 146 -11.12 5.81 -9.16
C ALA A 146 -11.51 4.66 -8.23
N GLY A 147 -10.58 4.22 -7.38
CA GLY A 147 -10.85 3.13 -6.42
C GLY A 147 -11.80 3.54 -5.29
N VAL A 148 -11.78 4.82 -4.93
CA VAL A 148 -12.76 5.50 -4.08
C VAL A 148 -13.21 6.72 -4.87
N ASP A 149 -14.33 6.60 -5.57
CA ASP A 149 -14.81 7.56 -6.55
C ASP A 149 -15.62 8.72 -5.96
N GLU A 150 -16.03 8.62 -4.69
CA GLU A 150 -16.79 9.65 -3.99
C GLU A 150 -15.90 10.65 -3.22
N HIS A 151 -14.58 10.44 -3.14
CA HIS A 151 -13.66 11.34 -2.44
C HIS A 151 -12.37 11.58 -3.23
N LEU A 152 -12.17 12.81 -3.66
CA LEU A 152 -11.06 13.34 -4.43
C LEU A 152 -9.70 13.01 -3.79
N HIS A 153 -8.78 12.46 -4.58
CA HIS A 153 -7.41 12.23 -4.14
C HIS A 153 -6.42 12.36 -5.32
N GLN A 154 -5.39 13.15 -5.11
CA GLN A 154 -4.30 13.37 -6.06
C GLN A 154 -3.16 12.38 -5.76
N HIS A 155 -2.81 11.55 -6.74
CA HIS A 155 -1.69 10.64 -6.63
C HIS A 155 -0.35 11.36 -6.84
N ILE A 156 0.65 11.00 -6.06
CA ILE A 156 2.06 11.37 -6.27
C ILE A 156 2.87 10.08 -6.20
N VAL A 157 3.28 9.57 -7.37
CA VAL A 157 4.00 8.31 -7.50
C VAL A 157 5.47 8.60 -7.83
N PRO A 158 6.42 8.39 -6.91
CA PRO A 158 7.84 8.54 -7.23
C PRO A 158 8.28 7.47 -8.24
N ARG A 159 9.15 7.87 -9.17
CA ARG A 159 9.64 7.03 -10.27
C ARG A 159 11.17 6.99 -10.30
N TRP A 160 11.73 5.87 -10.73
CA TRP A 160 13.17 5.69 -10.98
C TRP A 160 13.40 5.25 -12.42
N ALA A 161 14.54 5.60 -13.00
CA ALA A 161 14.86 5.22 -14.39
C ALA A 161 14.80 3.69 -14.63
N SER A 162 15.02 2.88 -13.58
CA SER A 162 14.97 1.42 -13.62
C SER A 162 13.62 0.82 -13.19
N ASP A 163 12.64 1.63 -12.79
CA ASP A 163 11.38 1.15 -12.21
C ASP A 163 10.30 0.77 -13.22
N ALA A 164 10.71 0.28 -14.39
CA ALA A 164 9.85 -0.46 -15.31
C ALA A 164 10.70 -1.27 -16.31
N ASN A 165 11.59 -2.12 -15.83
CA ASN A 165 12.31 -3.05 -16.72
C ASN A 165 11.67 -4.44 -16.63
N PHE A 166 10.70 -4.73 -17.51
CA PHE A 166 10.25 -6.06 -18.01
C PHE A 166 9.76 -7.15 -17.01
N PHE A 167 10.32 -7.25 -15.81
CA PHE A 167 10.01 -8.23 -14.76
C PHE A 167 8.57 -8.20 -14.22
N PRO A 168 7.91 -7.04 -14.02
CA PRO A 168 6.53 -7.03 -13.52
C PRO A 168 5.52 -7.60 -14.51
N ILE A 169 5.83 -7.59 -15.81
CA ILE A 169 4.96 -8.12 -16.87
C ILE A 169 4.95 -9.65 -16.84
N ILE A 170 6.08 -10.27 -16.50
CA ILE A 170 6.21 -11.74 -16.46
C ILE A 170 5.82 -12.30 -15.09
N ALA A 171 6.20 -11.63 -13.99
CA ALA A 171 6.05 -12.18 -12.65
C ALA A 171 4.71 -11.84 -11.95
N LYS A 172 3.89 -10.93 -12.53
CA LYS A 172 2.60 -10.43 -11.96
C LYS A 172 2.67 -10.00 -10.48
N THR A 173 3.88 -9.82 -9.95
CA THR A 173 4.20 -9.60 -8.55
C THR A 173 5.23 -8.48 -8.51
N LYS A 174 4.99 -7.47 -7.67
CA LYS A 174 5.94 -6.39 -7.43
C LYS A 174 6.33 -6.43 -5.96
N ALA A 175 7.59 -6.77 -5.68
CA ALA A 175 8.13 -6.67 -4.34
C ALA A 175 8.18 -5.19 -3.94
N LEU A 176 7.55 -4.85 -2.81
CA LEU A 176 7.75 -3.56 -2.14
C LEU A 176 8.79 -3.81 -1.04
N PRO A 177 10.04 -3.32 -1.20
CA PRO A 177 11.15 -3.70 -0.34
C PRO A 177 11.13 -3.05 1.05
N GLN A 178 10.16 -2.18 1.35
CA GLN A 178 10.09 -1.41 2.60
C GLN A 178 8.70 -1.53 3.24
N LEU A 179 8.69 -1.60 4.58
CA LEU A 179 7.45 -1.59 5.36
C LEU A 179 6.79 -0.21 5.28
N LEU A 180 5.47 -0.20 5.11
CA LEU A 180 4.71 1.04 4.91
C LEU A 180 4.85 2.03 6.08
N GLY A 181 4.93 1.52 7.31
CA GLY A 181 5.14 2.33 8.52
C GLY A 181 6.51 3.01 8.55
N ASP A 182 7.56 2.34 8.08
CA ASP A 182 8.92 2.91 8.03
C ASP A 182 8.99 4.03 6.98
N VAL A 183 8.36 3.80 5.83
CA VAL A 183 8.21 4.81 4.76
C VAL A 183 7.43 6.02 5.25
N ARG A 184 6.32 5.81 5.99
CA ARG A 184 5.51 6.90 6.58
C ARG A 184 6.38 7.79 7.46
N ARG A 185 7.08 7.19 8.42
CA ARG A 185 7.93 7.92 9.36
C ARG A 185 9.02 8.71 8.64
N ALA A 186 9.75 8.08 7.72
CA ALA A 186 10.80 8.75 6.97
C ALA A 186 10.29 9.97 6.17
N ILE A 187 9.10 9.88 5.58
CA ILE A 187 8.49 11.01 4.85
C ILE A 187 7.98 12.08 5.82
N ALA A 188 7.31 11.69 6.90
CA ALA A 188 6.77 12.63 7.89
C ALA A 188 7.90 13.42 8.58
N ASP A 189 8.98 12.75 8.97
CA ASP A 189 10.15 13.37 9.61
C ASP A 189 10.84 14.39 8.69
N ALA A 190 10.82 14.14 7.37
CA ALA A 190 11.42 15.03 6.38
C ALA A 190 10.47 16.14 5.89
N TRP A 191 9.22 16.20 6.34
CA TRP A 191 8.21 17.08 5.74
C TRP A 191 8.44 18.57 6.02
N ASN A 192 8.98 18.92 7.18
CA ASN A 192 9.18 20.30 7.64
C ASN A 192 10.66 20.70 7.78
N VAL A 193 11.57 19.95 7.14
CA VAL A 193 13.01 20.19 7.15
C VAL A 193 13.44 20.99 5.93
#